data_AF-A0A376DW85-F1
#
_entry.id   AF-A0A376DW85-F1
#
_cell.length_a   1.000
_cell.length_b   1.000
_cell.length_c   1.000
_cell.angle_alpha   90.00
_cell.angle_beta   90.00
_cell.angle_gamma   90.00
#
_symmetry.space_group_name_H-M   'P 1'
#
loop_
_entity.id
_entity.type
_entity.pdbx_description
1 polymer ?
#
loop_
_entity_poly.entity_id
_entity_poly.type
_entity_poly.pdbx_seq_one_letter_code
_entity_poly.pdbx_strand_id
1 'polypeptide(L)'
;MIVTEIFYGVKCDRCGEMNDNGEYAFWNDESGAIENAYDSDWREIKGKHYCENCHEVNEETDEIIVYQDYSDQLKSLIKFIDSVAKGINRKVHEYNAEFVVKCSFYKKPKMEVFEENFIQSLLGKLFISLEYEQDKYNRTTCIIKLKHGLTT
;
A
#
# COMPACT_ATOMS: atom_id res chain seq x y z
N MET A 1 25.17 -1.02 -24.06
CA MET A 1 25.37 -2.14 -23.12
C MET A 1 24.40 -1.92 -21.97
N ILE A 2 23.62 -2.94 -21.59
CA ILE A 2 22.73 -2.86 -20.42
C ILE A 2 23.43 -3.58 -19.28
N VAL A 3 23.49 -2.97 -18.10
CA VAL A 3 24.07 -3.52 -16.87
C VAL A 3 22.94 -3.74 -15.86
N THR A 4 22.97 -4.88 -15.16
CA THR A 4 22.00 -5.21 -14.11
C THR A 4 22.64 -4.97 -12.76
N GLU A 5 22.02 -4.13 -11.93
CA GLU A 5 22.48 -3.78 -10.58
C GLU A 5 21.33 -3.82 -9.57
N ILE A 6 21.69 -3.86 -8.28
CA ILE A 6 20.73 -3.83 -7.16
C ILE A 6 20.45 -2.37 -6.82
N PHE A 7 19.18 -2.03 -6.65
CA PHE A 7 18.72 -0.73 -6.19
C PHE A 7 17.78 -0.92 -4.99
N TYR A 8 17.75 0.08 -4.12
CA TYR A 8 17.05 0.08 -2.85
C TYR A 8 15.92 1.12 -2.85
N GLY A 9 14.81 0.82 -2.21
CA GLY A 9 13.71 1.74 -2.02
C GLY A 9 13.00 1.44 -0.71
N VAL A 10 12.36 2.44 -0.12
CA VAL A 10 11.66 2.30 1.16
C VAL A 10 10.17 2.08 0.90
N LYS A 11 9.58 1.07 1.56
CA LYS A 11 8.15 0.76 1.48
C LYS A 11 7.52 0.88 2.86
N CYS A 12 6.35 1.51 2.93
CA CYS A 12 5.63 1.66 4.18
C CYS A 12 5.11 0.29 4.64
N ASP A 13 5.47 -0.11 5.86
CA ASP A 13 5.09 -1.38 6.47
C ASP A 13 3.59 -1.49 6.74
N ARG A 14 2.87 -0.36 6.81
CA ARG A 14 1.42 -0.31 7.01
C ARG A 14 0.68 -0.30 5.67
N CYS A 15 0.69 0.81 4.94
CA CYS A 15 -0.15 0.98 3.75
C CYS A 15 0.46 0.39 2.47
N GLY A 16 1.77 0.12 2.43
CA GLY A 16 2.49 -0.36 1.24
C GLY A 16 2.86 0.68 0.20
N GLU A 17 2.66 1.97 0.50
CA GLU A 17 3.22 3.09 -0.27
C GLU A 17 4.74 2.88 -0.48
N MET A 18 5.26 3.25 -1.64
CA MET A 18 6.71 3.36 -1.85
C MET A 18 7.10 4.81 -1.60
N ASN A 19 8.26 5.06 -1.01
CA ASN A 19 8.82 6.40 -0.98
C ASN A 19 9.41 6.73 -2.36
N ASP A 20 8.59 7.34 -3.22
CA ASP A 20 8.95 7.78 -4.57
C ASP A 20 8.74 9.29 -4.77
N ASN A 21 8.62 10.06 -3.68
CA ASN A 21 8.36 11.50 -3.68
C ASN A 21 9.60 12.36 -4.04
N GLY A 22 10.76 11.75 -4.32
CA GLY A 22 11.97 12.41 -4.76
C GLY A 22 12.14 12.46 -6.29
N GLU A 23 13.29 12.98 -6.74
CA GLU A 23 13.70 12.88 -8.16
C GLU A 23 13.91 11.43 -8.63
N TYR A 24 14.17 10.53 -7.68
CA TYR A 24 14.44 9.11 -7.90
C TYR A 24 13.48 8.25 -7.08
N ALA A 25 13.01 7.15 -7.67
CA ALA A 25 12.19 6.16 -6.98
C ALA A 25 13.02 5.09 -6.23
N PHE A 26 14.33 5.03 -6.50
CA PHE A 26 15.26 4.08 -5.92
C PHE A 26 16.68 4.67 -5.81
N TRP A 27 17.48 4.13 -4.90
CA TRP A 27 18.86 4.52 -4.61
C TRP A 27 19.83 3.37 -4.82
N ASN A 28 21.10 3.69 -5.06
CA ASN A 28 22.17 2.69 -5.24
C ASN A 28 22.66 2.09 -3.90
N ASP A 29 22.22 2.62 -2.76
CA ASP A 29 22.53 2.13 -1.42
C ASP A 29 21.34 2.34 -0.46
N GLU A 30 21.31 1.55 0.62
CA GLU A 30 20.23 1.58 1.61
C GLU A 30 20.17 2.90 2.38
N SER A 31 21.32 3.47 2.72
CA SER A 31 21.42 4.71 3.52
C SER A 31 20.76 5.87 2.79
N GLY A 32 21.06 6.06 1.50
CA GLY A 32 20.44 7.12 0.69
C GLY A 32 18.92 6.97 0.57
N ALA A 33 18.41 5.73 0.49
CA ALA A 33 16.97 5.48 0.47
C ALA A 33 16.28 5.86 1.79
N ILE A 34 16.93 5.56 2.93
CA ILE A 34 16.43 5.87 4.27
C ILE A 34 16.50 7.39 4.54
N GLU A 35 17.61 8.04 4.21
CA GLU A 35 17.79 9.49 4.37
C GLU A 35 16.69 10.25 3.61
N ASN A 36 16.43 9.89 2.35
CA ASN A 36 15.36 10.51 1.58
C ASN A 36 13.97 10.28 2.18
N ALA A 37 13.73 9.11 2.79
CA ALA A 37 12.47 8.84 3.46
C ALA A 37 12.28 9.78 4.65
N TYR A 38 13.32 10.00 5.46
CA TYR A 38 13.27 10.94 6.59
C TYR A 38 13.05 12.38 6.16
N ASP A 39 13.69 12.81 5.08
CA ASP A 39 13.48 14.14 4.47
C ASP A 39 12.05 14.33 3.94
N SER A 40 11.34 13.22 3.64
CA SER A 40 9.96 13.19 3.17
C SER A 40 8.95 12.91 4.29
N ASP A 41 9.32 13.19 5.53
CA ASP A 41 8.52 12.95 6.74
C ASP A 41 8.18 11.49 7.05
N TRP A 42 8.87 10.52 6.45
CA TRP A 42 8.76 9.13 6.91
C TRP A 42 9.50 8.94 8.23
N ARG A 43 9.07 7.94 9.00
CA ARG A 43 9.69 7.61 10.28
C ARG A 43 9.98 6.12 10.39
N GLU A 44 11.14 5.80 10.97
CA GLU A 44 11.49 4.43 11.34
C GLU A 44 11.17 4.19 12.81
N ILE A 45 10.44 3.11 13.10
CA ILE A 45 10.18 2.65 14.46
C ILE A 45 10.50 1.16 14.53
N LYS A 46 11.53 0.82 15.31
CA LYS A 46 11.96 -0.57 15.55
C LYS A 46 12.24 -1.34 14.23
N GLY A 47 12.93 -0.71 13.28
CA GLY A 47 13.27 -1.32 11.99
C GLY A 47 12.12 -1.42 10.98
N LYS A 48 10.99 -0.74 11.23
CA LYS A 48 9.87 -0.62 10.30
C LYS A 48 9.70 0.82 9.86
N HIS A 49 9.32 1.05 8.62
CA HIS A 49 9.19 2.37 8.03
C HIS A 49 7.72 2.73 7.79
N TYR A 50 7.36 3.95 8.15
CA TYR A 50 5.99 4.47 8.06
C TYR A 50 5.98 5.81 7.33
N CYS A 51 5.12 5.94 6.32
CA CYS A 51 4.90 7.21 5.64
C CYS A 51 4.11 8.20 6.52
N GLU A 52 4.10 9.47 6.13
CA GLU A 52 3.34 10.56 6.77
C GLU A 52 1.85 10.23 6.99
N ASN A 53 1.25 9.40 6.12
CA ASN A 53 -0.16 9.03 6.22
C ASN A 53 -0.42 7.83 7.16
N CYS A 54 0.62 7.31 7.82
CA CYS A 54 0.54 6.12 8.68
C CYS A 54 1.06 6.37 10.11
N HIS A 55 1.46 7.59 10.42
CA HIS A 55 1.81 8.01 11.76
C HIS A 55 1.40 9.46 11.99
N GLU A 56 1.38 9.85 13.26
CA GLU A 56 1.28 11.24 13.70
C GLU A 56 2.44 11.55 14.66
N VAL A 57 2.80 12.83 14.75
CA VAL A 57 3.76 13.31 15.75
C VAL A 57 2.98 14.04 16.83
N ASN A 58 3.14 13.60 18.08
CA ASN A 58 2.52 14.24 19.21
C ASN A 58 3.19 15.60 19.46
N GLU A 59 2.45 16.70 19.28
CA GLU A 59 2.98 18.07 19.36
C GLU A 59 3.55 18.46 20.74
N GLU A 60 3.17 17.78 21.81
CA GLU A 60 3.63 18.08 23.18
C GLU A 60 4.90 17.32 23.57
N THR A 61 5.08 16.11 23.01
CA THR A 61 6.11 15.16 23.46
C THR A 61 7.11 14.78 22.35
N ASP A 62 6.87 15.23 21.12
CA ASP A 62 7.56 14.82 19.90
C ASP A 62 7.55 13.30 19.66
N GLU A 63 6.67 12.56 20.36
CA GLU A 63 6.53 11.12 20.20
C GLU A 63 5.83 10.77 18.88
N ILE A 64 6.37 9.77 18.18
CA ILE A 64 5.79 9.28 16.93
C ILE A 64 4.80 8.16 17.26
N ILE A 65 3.54 8.38 16.91
CA ILE A 65 2.44 7.43 17.14
C ILE A 65 2.02 6.83 15.79
N VAL A 66 2.24 5.52 15.63
CA VAL A 66 1.80 4.80 14.43
C VAL A 66 0.32 4.46 14.54
N TYR A 67 -0.43 4.68 13.46
CA TYR A 67 -1.84 4.35 13.43
C TYR A 67 -2.09 2.86 13.65
N GLN A 68 -3.25 2.54 14.21
CA GLN A 68 -3.66 1.18 14.49
C GLN A 68 -3.51 0.30 13.26
N ASP A 69 -3.05 -0.93 13.50
CA ASP A 69 -2.86 -1.92 12.44
C ASP A 69 -4.21 -2.34 11.84
N TYR A 70 -4.19 -2.84 10.61
CA TYR A 70 -5.38 -3.22 9.87
C TYR A 70 -6.08 -4.46 10.46
N SER A 71 -7.39 -4.56 10.19
CA SER A 71 -8.18 -5.74 10.53
C SER A 71 -7.66 -7.00 9.83
N ASP A 72 -7.97 -8.17 10.40
CA ASP A 72 -7.54 -9.46 9.83
C ASP A 72 -8.07 -9.67 8.41
N GLN A 73 -9.28 -9.17 8.11
CA GLN A 73 -9.85 -9.22 6.76
C GLN A 73 -9.03 -8.38 5.77
N LEU A 74 -8.65 -7.15 6.14
CA LEU A 74 -7.84 -6.29 5.28
C LEU A 74 -6.41 -6.83 5.13
N LYS A 75 -5.81 -7.37 6.19
CA LYS A 75 -4.52 -8.08 6.11
C LYS A 75 -4.58 -9.30 5.20
N SER A 76 -5.66 -10.07 5.27
CA SER A 76 -5.88 -11.23 4.41
C SER A 76 -6.06 -10.82 2.95
N LEU A 77 -6.77 -9.71 2.69
CA LEU A 77 -6.90 -9.13 1.36
C LEU A 77 -5.54 -8.70 0.81
N ILE A 78 -4.76 -7.96 1.59
CA ILE A 78 -3.41 -7.51 1.23
C ILE A 78 -2.55 -8.73 0.87
N LYS A 79 -2.53 -9.75 1.73
CA LYS A 79 -1.76 -10.97 1.51
C LYS A 79 -2.21 -11.71 0.25
N PHE A 80 -3.51 -11.77 -0.01
CA PHE A 80 -4.06 -12.35 -1.24
C PHE A 80 -3.59 -11.58 -2.48
N ILE A 81 -3.67 -10.25 -2.46
CA ILE A 81 -3.22 -9.41 -3.57
C ILE A 81 -1.73 -9.63 -3.84
N ASP A 82 -0.90 -9.56 -2.79
CA ASP A 82 0.56 -9.63 -2.93
C ASP A 82 1.03 -11.04 -3.31
N SER A 83 0.42 -12.08 -2.74
CA SER A 83 0.91 -13.46 -2.87
C SER A 83 0.23 -14.27 -3.96
N VAL A 84 -1.08 -14.06 -4.19
CA VAL A 84 -1.90 -14.88 -5.08
C VAL A 84 -2.22 -14.14 -6.36
N ALA A 85 -2.87 -12.97 -6.27
CA ALA A 85 -3.23 -12.18 -7.46
C ALA A 85 -2.01 -11.52 -8.13
N LYS A 86 -0.87 -11.46 -7.41
CA LYS A 86 0.38 -10.81 -7.87
C LYS A 86 0.16 -9.36 -8.29
N GLY A 87 -0.65 -8.63 -7.52
CA GLY A 87 -0.83 -7.20 -7.68
C GLY A 87 0.48 -6.45 -7.40
N ILE A 88 0.81 -5.49 -8.25
CA ILE A 88 1.97 -4.61 -8.11
C ILE A 88 1.53 -3.24 -7.61
N ASN A 89 2.46 -2.52 -6.97
CA ASN A 89 2.24 -1.17 -6.41
C ASN A 89 0.98 -1.09 -5.55
N ARG A 90 0.74 -2.12 -4.72
CA ARG A 90 -0.42 -2.17 -3.84
C ARG A 90 -0.32 -1.07 -2.78
N LYS A 91 -1.32 -0.20 -2.72
CA LYS A 91 -1.47 0.88 -1.72
C LYS A 91 -2.80 0.74 -1.00
N VAL A 92 -2.84 1.05 0.29
CA VAL A 92 -4.09 1.20 1.06
C VAL A 92 -4.24 2.67 1.43
N HIS A 93 -5.34 3.28 1.00
CA HIS A 93 -5.75 4.59 1.47
C HIS A 93 -6.85 4.41 2.52
N GLU A 94 -6.70 5.10 3.64
CA GLU A 94 -7.63 5.06 4.75
C GLU A 94 -8.39 6.38 4.81
N TYR A 95 -9.72 6.29 4.80
CA TYR A 95 -10.63 7.41 4.95
C TYR A 95 -11.55 7.14 6.14
N ASN A 96 -12.24 8.18 6.63
CA ASN A 96 -13.04 8.09 7.86
C ASN A 96 -14.03 6.90 7.95
N ALA A 97 -14.56 6.43 6.82
CA ALA A 97 -15.56 5.35 6.80
C ALA A 97 -15.14 4.12 5.97
N GLU A 98 -14.05 4.20 5.21
CA GLU A 98 -13.68 3.18 4.24
C GLU A 98 -12.18 3.11 4.00
N PHE A 99 -11.73 1.91 3.65
CA PHE A 99 -10.44 1.67 3.06
C PHE A 99 -10.59 1.53 1.55
N VAL A 100 -9.62 2.07 0.83
CA VAL A 100 -9.47 1.91 -0.61
C VAL A 100 -8.14 1.24 -0.90
N VAL A 101 -8.19 -0.02 -1.33
CA VAL A 101 -7.00 -0.77 -1.73
C VAL A 101 -6.85 -0.66 -3.24
N LYS A 102 -5.73 -0.07 -3.68
CA LYS A 102 -5.38 0.04 -5.09
C LYS A 102 -4.23 -0.90 -5.42
N CYS A 103 -4.29 -1.56 -6.57
CA CYS A 103 -3.16 -2.30 -7.13
C CYS A 103 -3.26 -2.34 -8.65
N SER A 104 -2.16 -2.66 -9.33
CA SER A 104 -2.18 -2.89 -10.78
C SER A 104 -1.70 -4.30 -11.10
N PHE A 105 -1.92 -4.74 -12.34
CA PHE A 105 -1.44 -6.03 -12.82
C PHE A 105 -0.55 -5.85 -14.05
N TYR A 106 0.53 -6.63 -14.12
CA TYR A 106 1.38 -6.65 -15.30
C TYR A 106 0.71 -7.53 -16.38
N LYS A 107 0.49 -6.98 -17.57
CA LYS A 107 -0.09 -7.67 -18.76
C LYS A 107 -1.54 -8.18 -18.62
N LYS A 108 -2.19 -8.05 -17.47
CA LYS A 108 -3.58 -8.46 -17.23
C LYS A 108 -4.46 -7.21 -17.03
N PRO A 109 -5.55 -7.02 -17.78
CA PRO A 109 -6.39 -5.84 -17.62
C PRO A 109 -7.33 -5.93 -16.42
N LYS A 110 -7.65 -7.14 -15.93
CA LYS A 110 -8.59 -7.33 -14.82
C LYS A 110 -8.32 -8.63 -14.07
N MET A 111 -8.82 -8.76 -12.85
CA MET A 111 -8.78 -10.03 -12.12
C MET A 111 -9.61 -11.12 -12.84
N GLU A 112 -9.29 -12.36 -12.55
CA GLU A 112 -10.10 -13.51 -12.93
C GLU A 112 -11.34 -13.62 -12.04
N VAL A 113 -12.38 -14.25 -12.56
CA VAL A 113 -13.65 -14.43 -11.86
C VAL A 113 -13.47 -15.09 -10.48
N PHE A 114 -12.54 -16.04 -10.37
CA PHE A 114 -12.26 -16.68 -9.08
C PHE A 114 -11.67 -15.71 -8.05
N GLU A 115 -10.81 -14.77 -8.48
CA GLU A 115 -10.15 -13.79 -7.63
C GLU A 115 -11.18 -12.78 -7.11
N GLU A 116 -12.04 -12.29 -8.00
CA GLU A 116 -13.14 -11.39 -7.63
C GLU A 116 -14.10 -12.05 -6.64
N ASN A 117 -14.50 -13.31 -6.91
CA ASN A 117 -15.37 -14.07 -6.01
C ASN A 117 -14.70 -14.33 -4.65
N PHE A 118 -13.41 -14.62 -4.63
CA PHE A 118 -12.65 -14.81 -3.40
C PHE A 118 -12.65 -13.53 -2.56
N ILE A 119 -12.38 -12.37 -3.17
CA ILE A 119 -12.37 -11.07 -2.48
C ILE A 119 -13.75 -10.76 -1.88
N GLN A 120 -14.82 -10.95 -2.66
CA GLN A 120 -16.19 -10.72 -2.19
C GLN A 120 -16.54 -11.63 -1.01
N SER A 121 -16.15 -12.90 -1.09
CA SER A 121 -16.35 -13.87 0.01
C SER A 121 -15.54 -13.51 1.26
N LEU A 122 -14.27 -13.14 1.08
CA LEU A 122 -13.36 -12.76 2.17
C LEU A 122 -13.86 -11.52 2.93
N LEU A 123 -14.33 -10.51 2.21
CA LEU A 123 -14.75 -9.24 2.78
C LEU A 123 -16.20 -9.27 3.27
N GLY A 124 -17.06 -10.09 2.66
CA GLY A 124 -18.45 -10.26 3.04
C GLY A 124 -19.18 -8.92 3.19
N LYS A 125 -19.67 -8.63 4.40
CA LYS A 125 -20.42 -7.39 4.70
C LYS A 125 -19.58 -6.11 4.65
N LEU A 126 -18.25 -6.23 4.68
CA LEU A 126 -17.34 -5.09 4.57
C LEU A 126 -17.16 -4.65 3.12
N PHE A 127 -17.39 -5.53 2.15
CA PHE A 127 -17.21 -5.22 0.73
C PHE A 127 -18.13 -4.07 0.29
N ILE A 128 -17.57 -3.08 -0.40
CA ILE A 128 -18.32 -1.98 -1.02
C ILE A 128 -18.32 -2.18 -2.53
N SER A 129 -17.14 -2.21 -3.16
CA SER A 129 -17.01 -2.35 -4.60
C SER A 129 -15.64 -2.87 -5.02
N LEU A 130 -15.59 -3.40 -6.24
CA LEU A 130 -14.37 -3.72 -6.98
C LEU A 130 -14.50 -3.07 -8.35
N GLU A 131 -13.63 -2.11 -8.63
CA GLU A 131 -13.66 -1.26 -9.81
C GLU A 131 -12.32 -1.36 -10.57
N TYR A 132 -12.36 -1.06 -11.86
CA TYR A 132 -11.16 -1.00 -12.71
C TYR A 132 -11.08 0.35 -13.39
N GLU A 133 -9.95 1.03 -13.26
CA GLU A 133 -9.66 2.30 -13.90
C GLU A 133 -8.47 2.13 -14.85
N GLN A 134 -8.60 2.62 -16.08
CA GLN A 134 -7.53 2.61 -17.06
C GLN A 134 -6.91 4.00 -17.17
N ASP A 135 -5.58 4.08 -17.05
CA ASP A 135 -4.87 5.35 -17.21
C ASP A 135 -4.53 5.66 -18.68
N LYS A 136 -3.92 6.84 -18.90
CA LYS A 136 -3.47 7.32 -20.21
C LYS A 136 -2.42 6.43 -20.90
N TYR A 137 -1.82 5.48 -20.19
CA TYR A 137 -0.81 4.54 -20.68
C TYR A 137 -1.35 3.11 -20.83
N ASN A 138 -2.69 2.94 -20.84
CA ASN A 138 -3.38 1.66 -20.86
C ASN A 138 -3.08 0.75 -19.66
N ARG A 139 -2.51 1.28 -18.58
CA ARG A 139 -2.35 0.53 -17.34
C ARG A 139 -3.67 0.47 -16.62
N THR A 140 -4.07 -0.74 -16.23
CA THR A 140 -5.30 -0.92 -15.45
C THR A 140 -4.99 -1.01 -13.97
N THR A 141 -5.69 -0.20 -13.18
CA THR A 141 -5.66 -0.18 -11.73
C THR A 141 -6.95 -0.80 -11.21
N CYS A 142 -6.82 -1.83 -10.39
CA CYS A 142 -7.92 -2.38 -9.62
C CYS A 142 -8.07 -1.59 -8.32
N ILE A 143 -9.30 -1.21 -8.02
CA ILE A 143 -9.69 -0.42 -6.85
C ILE A 143 -10.71 -1.23 -6.06
N ILE A 144 -10.36 -1.63 -4.84
CA ILE A 144 -11.22 -2.40 -3.94
C ILE A 144 -11.59 -1.51 -2.77
N LYS A 145 -12.89 -1.24 -2.61
CA LYS A 145 -13.41 -0.44 -1.51
C LYS A 145 -14.03 -1.35 -0.45
N LEU A 146 -13.71 -1.12 0.81
CA LEU A 146 -14.28 -1.83 1.95
C LEU A 146 -14.53 -0.89 3.12
N LYS A 147 -15.59 -1.13 3.88
CA LYS A 147 -15.92 -0.33 5.08
C LYS A 147 -14.85 -0.50 6.15
N HIS A 148 -14.62 0.53 6.94
CA HIS A 148 -14.07 0.33 8.28
C HIS A 148 -14.97 -0.68 8.98
N GLY A 149 -14.40 -1.76 9.53
CA GLY A 149 -15.17 -2.73 10.29
C GLY A 149 -16.00 -2.00 11.34
N LEU A 150 -17.23 -2.44 11.59
CA LEU A 150 -18.02 -1.93 12.70
C LEU A 150 -17.14 -2.01 13.94
N THR A 151 -16.73 -0.85 14.47
CA THR A 151 -16.29 -0.72 15.85
C THR A 151 -17.48 -1.15 16.70
N THR A 152 -17.55 -2.45 16.99
CA THR A 152 -18.37 -2.98 18.09
C THR A 152 -17.84 -2.46 19.40
#